data_AF-A0A2V9T5U3-F1
#
_entry.id   AF-A0A2V9T5U3-F1
#
_cell.length_a   1.000
_cell.length_b   1.000
_cell.length_c   1.000
_cell.angle_alpha   90.00
_cell.angle_beta   90.00
_cell.angle_gamma   90.00
#
_symmetry.space_group_name_H-M   'P 1'
#
loop_
_entity.id
_entity.type
_entity.pdbx_description
1 polymer ?
#
loop_
_entity_poly.entity_id
_entity_poly.type
_entity_poly.pdbx_seq_one_letter_code
_entity_poly.pdbx_strand_id
1 'polypeptide(L)'
;MHLPEALRRMMGRTNHAMRAARTNLDQPTALIISDDPEFSRTITGRWQTERNMPALTLMSGDLCQDLDPDTFDLAVVGALKPAGLDSALRALEPTGKPVLVACEANASPQQIREKHPTALVLRQDEGWLDALMLVASETLRRCQAVARARQAERASKTLEREATLGRYMLEMRHTINNALTSVLGNSELLLIEPGSLSATGRSQLETIRNMAVRMHEILQRFSSIEKELSIVEKQVEKDAKIRSQAAVAN
;
A
#
# COMPACT_ATOMS: atom_id res chain seq x y z
N MET A 1 -15.58 -24.01 -19.76
CA MET A 1 -15.58 -24.13 -18.28
C MET A 1 -16.00 -22.78 -17.71
N HIS A 2 -17.30 -22.60 -17.46
CA HIS A 2 -17.85 -21.35 -16.93
C HIS A 2 -17.64 -21.30 -15.42
N LEU A 3 -17.00 -20.22 -14.93
CA LEU A 3 -16.92 -19.95 -13.50
C LEU A 3 -18.35 -19.68 -12.97
N PRO A 4 -18.74 -20.26 -11.82
CA PRO A 4 -20.07 -20.07 -11.25
C PRO A 4 -20.37 -18.60 -10.99
N GLU A 5 -21.56 -18.14 -11.36
CA GLU A 5 -22.01 -16.74 -11.23
C GLU A 5 -21.89 -16.20 -9.79
N ALA A 6 -21.99 -17.09 -8.80
CA ALA A 6 -21.78 -16.78 -7.39
C ALA A 6 -20.35 -16.31 -7.08
N LEU A 7 -19.33 -16.92 -7.71
CA LEU A 7 -17.92 -16.53 -7.53
C LEU A 7 -17.62 -15.18 -8.21
N ARG A 8 -18.25 -14.91 -9.36
CA ARG A 8 -18.15 -13.62 -10.06
C ARG A 8 -18.80 -12.48 -9.27
N ARG A 9 -19.97 -12.73 -8.65
CA ARG A 9 -20.63 -11.75 -7.76
C ARG A 9 -19.87 -11.55 -6.45
N MET A 10 -19.21 -12.58 -5.93
CA MET A 10 -18.38 -12.49 -4.72
C MET A 10 -17.08 -11.70 -4.97
N MET A 11 -16.40 -11.93 -6.11
CA MET A 11 -15.23 -11.15 -6.55
C MET A 11 -15.59 -9.70 -6.95
N GLY A 12 -16.77 -9.49 -7.53
CA GLY A 12 -17.30 -8.15 -7.83
C GLY A 12 -17.62 -7.34 -6.56
N ARG A 13 -18.21 -7.98 -5.54
CA ARG A 13 -18.49 -7.36 -4.24
C ARG A 13 -17.22 -7.09 -3.42
N THR A 14 -16.21 -7.95 -3.47
CA THR A 14 -14.91 -7.69 -2.83
C THR A 14 -14.15 -6.57 -3.52
N ASN A 15 -14.21 -6.46 -4.86
CA ASN A 15 -13.62 -5.33 -5.58
C ASN A 15 -14.35 -4.00 -5.33
N HIS A 16 -15.68 -4.02 -5.17
CA HIS A 16 -16.45 -2.82 -4.85
C HIS A 16 -16.32 -2.42 -3.38
N ALA A 17 -16.19 -3.37 -2.45
CA ALA A 17 -15.89 -3.14 -1.04
C ALA A 17 -14.43 -2.70 -0.83
N MET A 18 -13.46 -3.23 -1.59
CA MET A 18 -12.08 -2.73 -1.60
C MET A 18 -11.99 -1.34 -2.27
N ARG A 19 -12.81 -1.04 -3.28
CA ARG A 19 -12.90 0.33 -3.86
C ARG A 19 -13.60 1.31 -2.91
N ALA A 20 -14.64 0.89 -2.20
CA ALA A 20 -15.35 1.71 -1.21
C ALA A 20 -14.53 1.90 0.09
N ALA A 21 -13.74 0.90 0.49
CA ALA A 21 -12.75 1.04 1.56
C ALA A 21 -11.58 1.93 1.13
N ARG A 22 -11.15 1.85 -0.14
CA ARG A 22 -10.15 2.77 -0.72
C ARG A 22 -10.60 4.23 -0.72
N THR A 23 -11.89 4.51 -0.87
CA THR A 23 -12.40 5.89 -0.84
C THR A 23 -12.48 6.48 0.57
N ASN A 24 -12.50 5.65 1.63
CA ASN A 24 -12.54 6.12 3.02
C ASN A 24 -11.15 6.17 3.69
N LEU A 25 -10.14 5.51 3.10
CA LEU A 25 -8.75 5.49 3.59
C LEU A 25 -7.90 6.70 3.14
N ASP A 26 -8.42 7.56 2.26
CA ASP A 26 -7.68 8.70 1.72
C ASP A 26 -7.95 10.01 2.48
N GLN A 27 -9.03 10.10 3.26
CA GLN A 27 -9.30 11.30 4.05
C GLN A 27 -8.44 11.26 5.33
N PRO A 28 -7.61 12.29 5.59
CA PRO A 28 -6.82 12.33 6.81
C PRO A 28 -7.74 12.44 8.03
N THR A 29 -7.40 11.78 9.13
CA THR A 29 -8.19 11.79 10.36
C THR A 29 -7.45 12.55 11.47
N ALA A 30 -8.15 13.41 12.22
CA ALA A 30 -7.58 14.12 13.35
C ALA A 30 -8.45 13.97 14.60
N LEU A 31 -7.81 13.66 15.72
CA LEU A 31 -8.41 13.50 17.04
C LEU A 31 -8.16 14.76 17.86
N ILE A 32 -9.19 15.44 18.33
CA ILE A 32 -9.09 16.59 19.22
C ILE A 32 -9.44 16.15 20.63
N ILE A 33 -8.51 16.35 21.56
CA ILE A 33 -8.65 16.01 22.97
C ILE A 33 -8.67 17.28 23.80
N SER A 34 -9.80 17.57 24.44
CA SER A 34 -9.97 18.75 25.28
C SER A 34 -11.13 18.61 26.24
N ASP A 35 -10.98 19.20 27.43
CA ASP A 35 -12.08 19.35 28.40
C ASP A 35 -12.83 20.67 28.21
N ASP A 36 -12.32 21.55 27.32
CA ASP A 36 -12.94 22.82 26.96
C ASP A 36 -13.66 22.73 25.59
N PRO A 37 -14.99 22.86 25.57
CA PRO A 37 -15.75 22.90 24.33
C PRO A 37 -15.40 24.10 23.43
N GLU A 38 -14.96 25.22 24.00
CA GLU A 38 -14.60 26.43 23.24
C GLU A 38 -13.33 26.21 22.44
N PHE A 39 -12.30 25.64 23.06
CA PHE A 39 -11.07 25.20 22.38
C PHE A 39 -11.38 24.29 21.18
N SER A 40 -12.17 23.25 21.40
CA SER A 40 -12.55 22.28 20.38
C SER A 40 -13.32 22.91 19.21
N ARG A 41 -14.27 23.80 19.51
CA ARG A 41 -15.05 24.55 18.50
C ARG A 41 -14.16 25.51 17.70
N THR A 42 -13.24 26.19 18.36
CA THR A 42 -12.33 27.15 17.72
C THR A 42 -11.45 26.46 16.68
N ILE A 43 -10.85 25.33 17.06
CA ILE A 43 -10.03 24.52 16.17
C ILE A 43 -10.86 23.96 15.00
N THR A 44 -12.04 23.40 15.30
CA THR A 44 -12.95 22.87 14.27
C THR A 44 -13.40 23.95 13.29
N GLY A 45 -13.79 25.12 13.80
CA GLY A 45 -14.23 26.26 12.98
C GLY A 45 -13.12 26.80 12.10
N ARG A 46 -11.88 26.88 12.60
CA ARG A 46 -10.74 27.26 11.77
C ARG A 46 -10.45 26.23 10.68
N TRP A 47 -10.50 24.94 10.98
CA TRP A 47 -10.29 23.89 9.98
C TRP A 47 -11.33 23.89 8.86
N GLN A 48 -12.57 24.30 9.14
CA GLN A 48 -13.61 24.43 8.11
C GLN A 48 -13.29 25.51 7.06
N THR A 49 -12.45 26.49 7.40
CA THR A 49 -11.96 27.50 6.45
C THR A 49 -10.77 27.02 5.64
N GLU A 50 -10.13 25.92 6.04
CA GLU A 50 -9.02 25.31 5.31
C GLU A 50 -9.52 24.47 4.14
N ARG A 51 -8.74 24.46 3.05
CA ARG A 51 -9.11 23.71 1.84
C ARG A 51 -9.18 22.20 2.08
N ASN A 52 -8.36 21.69 3.01
CA ASN A 52 -8.22 20.28 3.30
C ASN A 52 -8.69 19.99 4.72
N MET A 53 -9.98 19.70 4.88
CA MET A 53 -10.56 19.36 6.17
C MET A 53 -10.40 17.85 6.46
N PRO A 54 -9.69 17.46 7.54
CA PRO A 54 -9.66 16.07 7.97
C PRO A 54 -11.02 15.64 8.55
N ALA A 55 -11.25 14.33 8.61
CA ALA A 55 -12.32 13.80 9.44
C ALA A 55 -11.95 14.03 10.92
N LEU A 56 -12.81 14.74 11.66
CA LEU A 56 -12.55 15.15 13.03
C LEU A 56 -13.30 14.25 14.03
N THR A 57 -12.56 13.74 15.01
CA THR A 57 -13.11 13.07 16.19
C THR A 57 -12.81 13.94 17.40
N LEU A 58 -13.83 14.22 18.22
CA LEU A 58 -13.68 15.00 19.45
C LEU A 58 -13.79 14.07 20.65
N MET A 59 -12.91 14.26 21.62
CA MET A 59 -12.85 13.42 22.81
C MET A 59 -12.46 14.25 24.04
N SER A 60 -13.01 13.91 25.19
CA SER A 60 -12.63 14.51 26.47
C SER A 60 -11.35 13.87 27.03
N GLY A 61 -10.61 14.58 27.89
CA GLY A 61 -9.34 14.08 28.43
C GLY A 61 -9.48 12.82 29.30
N ASP A 62 -10.63 12.67 29.96
CA ASP A 62 -10.97 11.51 30.80
C ASP A 62 -11.26 10.23 30.00
N LEU A 63 -11.57 10.35 28.71
CA LEU A 63 -11.89 9.24 27.81
C LEU A 63 -10.67 8.71 27.01
N CYS A 64 -9.46 9.23 27.27
CA CYS A 64 -8.25 8.91 26.49
C CYS A 64 -7.65 7.51 26.70
N GLN A 65 -8.39 6.54 27.25
CA GLN A 65 -7.84 5.20 27.53
C GLN A 65 -7.99 4.28 26.31
N ASP A 66 -7.00 3.41 26.08
CA ASP A 66 -7.00 2.37 25.03
C ASP A 66 -7.31 2.87 23.61
N LEU A 67 -6.62 3.94 23.20
CA LEU A 67 -6.76 4.51 21.86
C LEU A 67 -6.28 3.54 20.78
N ASP A 68 -7.14 3.28 19.80
CA ASP A 68 -6.78 2.54 18.59
C ASP A 68 -5.98 3.47 17.64
N PRO A 69 -4.67 3.20 17.41
CA PRO A 69 -3.83 4.02 16.54
C PRO A 69 -4.30 4.06 15.09
N ASP A 70 -5.14 3.12 14.65
CA ASP A 70 -5.65 3.09 13.27
C ASP A 70 -6.84 4.03 13.05
N THR A 71 -7.39 4.64 14.12
CA THR A 71 -8.56 5.53 14.03
C THR A 71 -8.23 7.00 13.76
N PHE A 72 -6.97 7.42 13.94
CA PHE A 72 -6.52 8.80 13.72
C PHE A 72 -5.11 8.90 13.14
N ASP A 73 -4.82 9.93 12.35
CA ASP A 73 -3.50 10.23 11.79
C ASP A 73 -2.72 11.28 12.58
N LEU A 74 -3.43 12.12 13.35
CA LEU A 74 -2.89 13.20 14.17
C LEU A 74 -3.77 13.39 15.40
N ALA A 75 -3.17 13.58 16.58
CA ALA A 75 -3.89 14.05 17.76
C ALA A 75 -3.54 15.51 18.06
N VAL A 76 -4.55 16.31 18.43
CA VAL A 76 -4.40 17.68 18.95
C VAL A 76 -4.95 17.71 20.37
N VAL A 77 -4.09 18.08 21.32
CA VAL A 77 -4.41 18.09 22.75
C VAL A 77 -4.31 19.52 23.26
N GLY A 78 -5.31 20.00 23.99
CA GLY A 78 -5.25 21.34 24.60
C GLY A 78 -6.41 21.63 25.53
N ALA A 79 -6.26 22.70 26.32
CA ALA A 79 -7.22 23.09 27.36
C ALA A 79 -7.61 21.90 28.29
N LEU A 80 -6.59 21.16 28.74
CA LEU A 80 -6.69 20.12 29.76
C LEU A 80 -6.00 20.57 31.04
N LYS A 81 -6.50 20.10 32.19
CA LYS A 81 -5.77 20.22 33.46
C LYS A 81 -4.44 19.45 33.38
N PRO A 82 -3.38 19.86 34.12
CA PRO A 82 -2.06 19.22 34.03
C PRO A 82 -2.07 17.69 34.22
N ALA A 83 -2.90 17.17 35.13
CA ALA A 83 -3.04 15.72 35.33
C ALA A 83 -3.72 15.00 34.15
N GLY A 84 -4.73 15.63 33.55
CA GLY A 84 -5.42 15.11 32.36
C GLY A 84 -4.53 15.15 31.13
N LEU A 85 -3.72 16.20 30.98
CA LEU A 85 -2.73 16.32 29.91
C LEU A 85 -1.68 15.20 29.97
N ASP A 86 -1.07 14.97 31.14
CA ASP A 86 -0.07 13.91 31.32
C ASP A 86 -0.69 12.53 31.04
N SER A 87 -1.93 12.28 31.49
CA SER A 87 -2.68 11.04 31.21
C SER A 87 -2.95 10.85 29.70
N ALA A 88 -3.43 11.87 29.01
CA ALA A 88 -3.73 11.81 27.58
C ALA A 88 -2.45 11.58 26.76
N LEU A 89 -1.35 12.26 27.09
CA LEU A 89 -0.07 12.09 26.39
C LEU A 89 0.51 10.69 26.59
N ARG A 90 0.46 10.13 27.81
CA ARG A 90 0.88 8.74 28.06
C ARG A 90 0.06 7.72 27.27
N ALA A 91 -1.24 7.96 27.10
CA ALA A 91 -2.08 7.08 26.28
C ALA A 91 -1.77 7.18 24.78
N LEU A 92 -1.33 8.35 24.31
CA LEU A 92 -0.96 8.58 22.91
C LEU A 92 0.45 8.10 22.56
N GLU A 93 1.39 8.10 23.50
CA GLU A 93 2.78 7.63 23.27
C GLU A 93 2.89 6.27 22.57
N PRO A 94 2.23 5.19 23.01
CA PRO A 94 2.35 3.88 22.37
C PRO A 94 1.77 3.84 20.95
N THR A 95 0.92 4.80 20.56
CA THR A 95 0.34 4.86 19.21
C THR A 95 1.38 5.23 18.15
N GLY A 96 2.47 5.90 18.54
CA GLY A 96 3.49 6.42 17.62
C GLY A 96 2.98 7.45 16.61
N LYS A 97 1.72 7.92 16.76
CA LYS A 97 1.12 8.96 15.92
C LYS A 97 1.63 10.34 16.38
N PRO A 98 1.71 11.31 15.46
CA PRO A 98 2.08 12.66 15.83
C PRO A 98 1.03 13.27 16.78
N VAL A 99 1.52 13.98 17.79
CA VAL A 99 0.69 14.67 18.79
C VAL A 99 1.08 16.13 18.81
N LEU A 100 0.12 17.02 18.59
CA LEU A 100 0.26 18.46 18.79
C LEU A 100 -0.35 18.84 20.12
N VAL A 101 0.37 19.62 20.92
CA VAL A 101 -0.10 20.08 22.22
C VAL A 101 -0.19 21.61 22.19
N ALA A 102 -1.40 22.15 22.37
CA ALA A 102 -1.64 23.58 22.49
C ALA A 102 -1.72 23.97 23.97
N CYS A 103 -0.60 24.44 24.52
CA CYS A 103 -0.47 24.84 25.91
C CYS A 103 -0.85 26.30 26.13
N GLU A 104 -1.48 26.60 27.26
CA GLU A 104 -1.72 28.00 27.66
C GLU A 104 -0.43 28.82 27.70
N ALA A 105 -0.54 30.14 27.47
CA ALA A 105 0.61 31.04 27.40
C ALA A 105 1.50 31.00 28.65
N ASN A 106 0.92 30.71 29.83
CA ASN A 106 1.61 30.68 31.12
C ASN A 106 2.18 29.30 31.49
N ALA A 107 1.84 28.25 30.73
CA ALA A 107 2.38 26.91 30.96
C ALA A 107 3.84 26.81 30.48
N SER A 108 4.62 25.90 31.07
CA SER A 108 6.02 25.65 30.68
C SER A 108 6.11 24.58 29.58
N PRO A 109 6.39 24.94 28.32
CA PRO A 109 6.47 23.97 27.22
C PRO A 109 7.66 23.00 27.37
N GLN A 110 8.74 23.45 28.02
CA GLN A 110 9.93 22.63 28.26
C GLN A 110 9.61 21.39 29.11
N GLN A 111 8.80 21.55 30.17
CA GLN A 111 8.44 20.43 31.05
C GLN A 111 7.65 19.34 30.31
N ILE A 112 6.80 19.73 29.35
CA ILE A 112 6.03 18.78 28.54
C ILE A 112 6.96 18.07 27.56
N ARG A 113 7.90 18.78 26.92
CA ARG A 113 8.87 18.18 26.00
C ARG A 113 9.85 17.24 26.70
N GLU A 114 10.24 17.54 27.94
CA GLU A 114 11.11 16.67 28.74
C GLU A 114 10.43 15.34 29.09
N LYS A 115 9.13 15.37 29.40
CA LYS A 115 8.35 14.18 29.72
C LYS A 115 7.87 13.41 28.48
N HIS A 116 7.51 14.13 27.42
CA HIS A 116 6.90 13.62 26.21
C HIS A 116 7.65 14.14 24.98
N PRO A 117 8.85 13.58 24.67
CA PRO A 117 9.75 14.13 23.65
C PRO A 117 9.21 14.03 22.21
N THR A 118 8.21 13.17 21.97
CA THR A 118 7.56 13.00 20.67
C THR A 118 6.42 14.00 20.44
N ALA A 119 6.00 14.73 21.48
CA ALA A 119 4.93 15.71 21.39
C ALA A 119 5.42 17.05 20.81
N LEU A 120 4.70 17.57 19.82
CA LEU A 120 4.93 18.87 19.21
C LEU A 120 4.17 19.94 20.01
N VAL A 121 4.88 20.64 20.90
CA VAL A 121 4.26 21.62 21.81
C VAL A 121 4.26 23.02 21.20
N LEU A 122 3.07 23.62 21.12
CA LEU A 122 2.77 24.98 20.70
C LEU A 122 2.21 25.78 21.90
N ARG A 123 2.60 27.06 22.04
CA ARG A 123 2.01 27.97 23.02
C ARG A 123 0.81 28.69 22.42
N GLN A 124 -0.22 28.93 23.22
CA GLN A 124 -1.38 29.73 22.84
C GLN A 124 -1.07 31.23 23.01
N ASP A 125 -0.13 31.74 22.21
CA ASP A 125 0.18 33.16 22.06
C ASP A 125 -0.51 33.77 20.83
N GLU A 126 -0.20 35.01 20.47
CA GLU A 126 -0.83 35.67 19.32
C GLU A 126 -0.56 34.88 18.01
N GLY A 127 -1.63 34.54 17.28
CA GLY A 127 -1.53 33.76 16.05
C GLY A 127 -1.34 32.25 16.23
N TRP A 128 -1.45 31.73 17.46
CA TRP A 128 -1.29 30.29 17.74
C TRP A 128 -2.18 29.40 16.88
N LEU A 129 -3.40 29.85 16.58
CA LEU A 129 -4.35 29.07 15.81
C LEU A 129 -3.90 28.86 14.36
N ASP A 130 -3.30 29.88 13.74
CA ASP A 130 -2.75 29.78 12.39
C ASP A 130 -1.49 28.91 12.36
N ALA A 131 -0.64 29.03 13.38
CA ALA A 131 0.51 28.15 13.55
C ALA A 131 0.08 26.68 13.74
N LEU A 132 -0.97 26.43 14.55
CA LEU A 132 -1.54 25.10 14.74
C LEU A 132 -2.07 24.54 13.42
N MET A 133 -2.85 25.31 12.67
CA MET A 133 -3.38 24.87 11.37
C MET A 133 -2.27 24.54 10.38
N LEU A 134 -1.22 25.37 10.31
CA LEU A 134 -0.08 25.15 9.43
C LEU A 134 0.61 23.81 9.77
N VAL A 135 0.97 23.63 11.04
CA VAL A 135 1.70 22.44 11.49
C VAL A 135 0.83 21.20 11.39
N ALA A 136 -0.44 21.28 11.77
CA ALA A 136 -1.36 20.16 11.67
C ALA A 136 -1.60 19.74 10.21
N SER A 137 -1.82 20.70 9.32
CA SER A 137 -2.00 20.43 7.88
C SER A 137 -0.76 19.79 7.26
N GLU A 138 0.43 20.28 7.59
CA GLU A 138 1.67 19.69 7.10
C GLU A 138 1.91 18.29 7.69
N THR A 139 1.60 18.09 8.96
CA THR A 139 1.72 16.79 9.62
C THR A 139 0.81 15.75 8.97
N LEU A 140 -0.44 16.10 8.69
CA LEU A 140 -1.38 15.23 7.99
C LEU A 140 -0.91 14.91 6.56
N ARG A 141 -0.43 15.91 5.81
CA ARG A 141 0.17 15.70 4.48
C ARG A 141 1.35 14.72 4.53
N ARG A 142 2.22 14.87 5.55
CA ARG A 142 3.35 13.97 5.77
C ARG A 142 2.89 12.55 6.11
N CYS A 143 1.88 12.38 6.98
CA CYS A 143 1.31 11.08 7.30
C CYS A 143 0.80 10.37 6.04
N GLN A 144 0.02 11.07 5.20
CA GLN A 144 -0.49 10.54 3.94
C GLN A 144 0.63 10.20 2.95
N ALA A 145 1.66 11.04 2.83
CA ALA A 145 2.80 10.78 1.96
C ALA A 145 3.56 9.52 2.40
N VAL A 146 3.81 9.35 3.70
CA VAL A 146 4.46 8.16 4.26
C VAL A 146 3.59 6.92 4.07
N ALA A 147 2.27 7.01 4.28
CA ALA A 147 1.35 5.89 4.05
C ALA A 147 1.37 5.43 2.59
N ARG A 148 1.28 6.38 1.64
CA ARG A 148 1.38 6.08 0.20
C ARG A 148 2.73 5.48 -0.17
N ALA A 149 3.84 5.99 0.38
CA ALA A 149 5.17 5.44 0.14
C ALA A 149 5.26 3.99 0.64
N ARG A 150 4.82 3.71 1.87
CA ARG A 150 4.80 2.34 2.43
C ARG A 150 3.91 1.40 1.60
N GLN A 151 2.78 1.88 1.11
CA GLN A 151 1.92 1.08 0.23
C GLN A 151 2.61 0.77 -1.11
N ALA A 152 3.26 1.77 -1.72
CA ALA A 152 4.01 1.60 -2.95
C ALA A 152 5.19 0.63 -2.76
N GLU A 153 5.93 0.71 -1.65
CA GLU A 153 6.99 -0.23 -1.30
C GLU A 153 6.48 -1.67 -1.17
N ARG A 154 5.34 -1.87 -0.50
CA ARG A 154 4.71 -3.19 -0.37
C ARG A 154 4.33 -3.76 -1.74
N ALA A 155 3.71 -2.94 -2.59
CA ALA A 155 3.36 -3.35 -3.95
C ALA A 155 4.61 -3.67 -4.79
N SER A 156 5.66 -2.85 -4.68
CA SER A 156 6.93 -3.06 -5.38
C SER A 156 7.58 -4.37 -4.98
N LYS A 157 7.60 -4.73 -3.69
CA LYS A 157 8.14 -6.02 -3.22
C LYS A 157 7.41 -7.22 -3.82
N THR A 158 6.10 -7.12 -4.02
CA THR A 158 5.33 -8.17 -4.69
C THR A 158 5.73 -8.29 -6.16
N LEU A 159 5.76 -7.16 -6.88
CA LEU A 159 6.14 -7.12 -8.28
C LEU A 159 7.59 -7.58 -8.52
N GLU A 160 8.50 -7.27 -7.60
CA GLU A 160 9.90 -7.70 -7.66
C GLU A 160 10.04 -9.23 -7.54
N ARG A 161 9.24 -9.86 -6.67
CA ARG A 161 9.18 -11.32 -6.55
C ARG A 161 8.65 -11.97 -7.83
N GLU A 162 7.56 -11.44 -8.38
CA GLU A 162 6.99 -11.93 -9.64
C GLU A 162 7.96 -11.76 -10.82
N ALA A 163 8.64 -10.61 -10.91
CA ALA A 163 9.66 -10.37 -11.92
C ALA A 163 10.86 -11.31 -11.76
N THR A 164 11.26 -11.64 -10.53
CA THR A 164 12.33 -12.61 -10.26
C THR A 164 11.96 -14.01 -10.76
N LEU A 165 10.73 -14.46 -10.49
CA LEU A 165 10.23 -15.72 -11.03
C LEU A 165 10.19 -15.71 -12.56
N GLY A 166 9.72 -14.62 -13.17
CA GLY A 166 9.72 -14.45 -14.62
C GLY A 166 11.13 -14.57 -15.21
N ARG A 167 12.12 -13.87 -14.63
CA ARG A 167 13.53 -13.96 -15.06
C ARG A 167 14.06 -15.39 -14.96
N TYR A 168 13.80 -16.08 -13.86
CA TYR A 168 14.23 -17.46 -13.68
C TYR A 168 13.59 -18.40 -14.72
N MET A 169 12.30 -18.22 -15.04
CA MET A 169 11.64 -19.00 -16.10
C MET A 169 12.28 -18.78 -17.47
N LEU A 170 12.66 -17.53 -17.79
CA LEU A 170 13.33 -17.20 -19.05
C LEU A 170 14.74 -17.79 -19.13
N GLU A 171 15.46 -17.82 -18.02
CA GLU A 171 16.78 -18.45 -17.89
C GLU A 171 16.67 -19.99 -18.07
N MET A 172 15.70 -20.62 -17.40
CA MET A 172 15.49 -22.06 -17.45
C MET A 172 14.97 -22.58 -18.80
N ARG A 173 14.52 -21.69 -19.70
CA ARG A 173 13.94 -22.04 -21.00
C ARG A 173 14.78 -23.00 -21.82
N HIS A 174 16.08 -22.74 -21.95
CA HIS A 174 16.97 -23.61 -22.75
C HIS A 174 17.08 -25.01 -22.13
N THR A 175 17.26 -25.08 -20.81
CA THR A 175 17.35 -26.35 -20.08
C THR A 175 16.06 -27.16 -20.21
N ILE A 176 14.89 -26.52 -20.06
CA ILE A 176 13.61 -27.21 -20.20
C ILE A 176 13.39 -27.65 -21.66
N ASN A 177 13.71 -26.82 -22.65
CA ASN A 177 13.60 -27.20 -24.06
C ASN A 177 14.50 -28.39 -24.42
N ASN A 178 15.71 -28.46 -23.86
CA ASN A 178 16.61 -29.59 -24.06
C ASN A 178 16.04 -30.88 -23.44
N ALA A 179 15.50 -30.79 -22.22
CA ALA A 179 14.86 -31.93 -21.56
C ALA A 179 13.62 -32.42 -22.34
N LEU A 180 12.77 -31.50 -22.80
CA LEU A 180 11.58 -31.84 -23.59
C LEU A 180 11.95 -32.46 -24.94
N THR A 181 12.96 -31.93 -25.62
CA THR A 181 13.48 -32.51 -26.88
C THR A 181 13.94 -33.95 -26.67
N SER A 182 14.64 -34.22 -25.56
CA SER A 182 15.08 -35.57 -25.21
C SER A 182 13.90 -36.51 -24.91
N VAL A 183 12.93 -36.09 -24.10
CA VAL A 183 11.74 -36.90 -23.77
C VAL A 183 10.93 -37.21 -25.03
N LEU A 184 10.73 -36.21 -25.90
CA LEU A 184 10.01 -36.36 -27.16
C LEU A 184 10.73 -37.36 -28.07
N GLY A 185 12.03 -37.14 -28.32
CA GLY A 185 12.81 -37.99 -29.21
C GLY A 185 12.88 -39.44 -28.74
N ASN A 186 13.11 -39.68 -27.45
CA ASN A 186 13.11 -41.04 -26.90
C ASN A 186 11.72 -41.70 -27.02
N SER A 187 10.65 -40.95 -26.77
CA SER A 187 9.27 -41.48 -26.91
C SER A 187 8.97 -41.84 -28.37
N GLU A 188 9.41 -41.01 -29.33
CA GLU A 188 9.22 -41.27 -30.76
C GLU A 188 10.01 -42.50 -31.22
N LEU A 189 11.27 -42.64 -30.81
CA LEU A 189 12.09 -43.81 -31.13
C LEU A 189 11.45 -45.11 -30.63
N LEU A 190 10.98 -45.14 -29.38
CA LEU A 190 10.32 -46.31 -28.80
C LEU A 190 8.98 -46.63 -29.47
N LEU A 191 8.25 -45.62 -29.95
CA LEU A 191 6.98 -45.80 -30.68
C LEU A 191 7.18 -46.31 -32.12
N ILE A 192 8.35 -46.11 -32.72
CA ILE A 192 8.68 -46.57 -34.08
C ILE A 192 9.01 -48.07 -34.08
N GLU A 193 9.59 -48.60 -33.01
CA GLU A 193 10.05 -49.99 -32.95
C GLU A 193 8.86 -50.99 -32.88
N PRO A 194 8.64 -51.83 -33.91
CA PRO A 194 7.48 -52.73 -33.94
C PRO A 194 7.64 -53.89 -32.95
N GLY A 195 6.60 -54.14 -32.13
CA GLY A 195 6.53 -55.32 -31.26
C GLY A 195 7.29 -55.24 -29.93
N SER A 196 7.98 -54.13 -29.64
CA SER A 196 8.73 -53.93 -28.39
C SER A 196 7.83 -53.57 -27.18
N LEU A 197 6.62 -53.08 -27.43
CA LEU A 197 5.71 -52.56 -26.41
C LEU A 197 4.35 -53.26 -26.45
N SER A 198 3.76 -53.48 -25.28
CA SER A 198 2.34 -53.86 -25.17
C SER A 198 1.44 -52.72 -25.66
N ALA A 199 0.19 -53.02 -26.01
CA ALA A 199 -0.78 -52.00 -26.41
C ALA A 199 -0.95 -50.90 -25.34
N THR A 200 -0.95 -51.28 -24.06
CA THR A 200 -1.00 -50.35 -22.92
C THR A 200 0.27 -49.50 -22.83
N GLY A 201 1.46 -50.10 -22.97
CA GLY A 201 2.73 -49.37 -22.94
C GLY A 201 2.86 -48.38 -24.09
N ARG A 202 2.37 -48.75 -25.28
CA ARG A 202 2.29 -47.85 -26.43
C ARG A 202 1.37 -46.65 -26.17
N SER A 203 0.17 -46.88 -25.64
CA SER A 203 -0.79 -45.82 -25.29
C SER A 203 -0.23 -44.84 -24.24
N GLN A 204 0.52 -45.36 -23.25
CA GLN A 204 1.19 -44.54 -22.25
C GLN A 204 2.28 -43.66 -22.87
N LEU A 205 3.12 -44.21 -23.77
CA LEU A 205 4.15 -43.45 -24.48
C LEU A 205 3.57 -42.36 -25.39
N GLU A 206 2.46 -42.63 -26.08
CA GLU A 206 1.74 -41.62 -26.85
C GLU A 206 1.24 -40.48 -25.95
N THR A 207 0.76 -40.79 -24.75
CA THR A 207 0.35 -39.79 -23.75
C THR A 207 1.52 -38.93 -23.29
N ILE A 208 2.68 -39.54 -22.99
CA ILE A 208 3.91 -38.82 -22.61
C ILE A 208 4.36 -37.90 -23.73
N ARG A 209 4.41 -38.38 -24.97
CA ARG A 209 4.75 -37.58 -26.16
C ARG A 209 3.81 -36.37 -26.29
N ASN A 210 2.50 -36.58 -26.18
CA ASN A 210 1.51 -35.51 -26.29
C ASN A 210 1.66 -34.47 -25.16
N MET A 211 1.98 -34.90 -23.93
CA MET A 211 2.26 -33.97 -22.82
C MET A 211 3.56 -33.19 -23.03
N ALA A 212 4.61 -33.81 -23.59
CA ALA A 212 5.86 -33.12 -23.94
C ALA A 212 5.65 -32.01 -24.98
N VAL A 213 4.86 -32.29 -26.04
CA VAL A 213 4.48 -31.29 -27.05
C VAL A 213 3.70 -30.14 -26.41
N ARG A 214 2.70 -30.45 -25.58
CA ARG A 214 1.90 -29.43 -24.88
C ARG A 214 2.76 -28.54 -23.98
N MET A 215 3.74 -29.11 -23.27
CA MET A 215 4.68 -28.34 -22.46
C MET A 215 5.57 -27.44 -23.32
N HIS A 216 6.01 -27.91 -24.50
CA HIS A 216 6.78 -27.10 -25.44
C HIS A 216 5.97 -25.88 -25.92
N GLU A 217 4.70 -26.05 -26.27
CA GLU A 217 3.81 -24.95 -26.67
C GLU A 217 3.63 -23.90 -25.56
N ILE A 218 3.52 -24.33 -24.29
CA ILE A 218 3.41 -23.42 -23.15
C ILE A 218 4.67 -22.55 -23.01
N LEU A 219 5.86 -23.12 -23.16
CA LEU A 219 7.12 -22.38 -23.12
C LEU A 219 7.27 -21.40 -24.30
N GLN A 220 6.77 -21.77 -25.48
CA GLN A 220 6.74 -20.86 -26.63
C GLN A 220 5.83 -19.66 -26.35
N ARG A 221 4.67 -19.86 -25.69
CA ARG A 221 3.80 -18.76 -25.26
C ARG A 221 4.49 -17.82 -24.29
N PHE A 222 5.25 -18.34 -23.31
CA PHE A 222 6.04 -17.48 -22.42
C PHE A 222 7.08 -16.65 -23.17
N SER A 223 7.72 -17.23 -24.20
CA SER A 223 8.67 -16.50 -25.05
C SER A 223 8.00 -15.44 -25.92
N SER A 224 6.75 -15.63 -26.34
CA SER A 224 5.96 -14.61 -27.04
C SER A 224 5.64 -13.43 -26.13
N ILE A 225 5.18 -13.73 -24.91
CA ILE A 225 4.84 -12.73 -23.89
C ILE A 225 6.08 -11.89 -23.54
N GLU A 226 7.25 -12.50 -23.37
CA GLU A 226 8.51 -11.79 -23.15
C GLU A 226 8.80 -10.76 -24.26
N LYS A 227 8.63 -11.16 -25.52
CA LYS A 227 8.85 -10.26 -26.68
C LYS A 227 7.86 -9.11 -26.68
N GLU A 228 6.59 -9.39 -26.43
CA GLU A 228 5.54 -8.35 -26.34
C GLU A 228 5.87 -7.35 -25.22
N LEU A 229 6.27 -7.82 -24.04
CA LEU A 229 6.67 -6.97 -22.92
C LEU A 229 7.88 -6.09 -23.28
N SER A 230 8.90 -6.65 -23.92
CA SER A 230 10.08 -5.88 -24.35
C SER A 230 9.75 -4.78 -25.37
N ILE A 231 8.76 -5.01 -26.23
CA ILE A 231 8.27 -3.99 -27.18
C ILE A 231 7.56 -2.87 -26.43
N VAL A 232 6.69 -3.22 -25.48
CA VAL A 232 5.97 -2.24 -24.65
C VAL A 232 6.94 -1.37 -23.86
N GLU A 233 7.97 -1.95 -23.23
CA GLU A 233 9.00 -1.20 -22.49
C GLU A 233 9.70 -0.17 -23.39
N LYS A 234 10.14 -0.58 -24.58
CA LYS A 234 10.80 0.32 -25.56
C LYS A 234 9.88 1.46 -26.01
N GLN A 235 8.59 1.19 -26.15
CA GLN A 235 7.61 2.21 -26.52
C GLN A 235 7.42 3.24 -25.39
N VAL A 236 7.33 2.78 -24.15
CA VAL A 236 7.23 3.66 -22.97
C VAL A 236 8.45 4.58 -22.86
N GLU A 237 9.66 4.04 -23.03
CA GLU A 237 10.89 4.84 -23.01
C GLU A 237 10.93 5.90 -24.11
N LYS A 238 10.49 5.54 -25.32
CA LYS A 238 10.41 6.46 -26.47
C LYS A 238 9.43 7.60 -26.19
N ASP A 239 8.25 7.28 -25.66
CA ASP A 239 7.21 8.26 -25.34
C ASP A 239 7.61 9.18 -24.19
N ALA A 240 8.39 8.68 -23.23
CA ALA A 240 8.95 9.48 -22.15
C ALA A 240 10.00 10.48 -22.66
N LYS A 241 10.89 10.06 -23.57
CA LYS A 241 11.89 10.93 -24.22
C LYS A 241 11.25 12.03 -25.07
N ILE A 242 10.20 11.71 -25.81
CA ILE A 242 9.46 12.70 -26.61
C ILE A 242 8.81 13.75 -25.70
N ARG A 243 8.20 13.32 -24.59
CA ARG A 243 7.57 14.23 -23.61
C ARG A 243 8.59 15.12 -22.90
N SER A 244 9.75 14.59 -22.52
CA SER A 244 10.79 15.40 -21.87
C SER A 244 11.40 16.42 -22.85
N GLN A 245 11.61 16.06 -24.12
CA GLN A 245 12.07 16.99 -25.15
C GLN A 245 11.06 18.11 -25.43
N ALA A 246 9.76 17.78 -25.46
CA ALA A 246 8.70 18.78 -25.62
C ALA A 246 8.57 19.73 -24.41
N ALA A 247 8.91 19.28 -23.20
CA ALA A 247 8.87 20.10 -21.99
C ALA A 247 10.07 21.06 -21.86
N VAL A 248 11.19 20.79 -22.54
CA VAL A 248 12.40 21.66 -22.56
C VAL A 248 12.33 22.71 -23.68
N ALA A 249 11.42 22.55 -24.65
CA ALA A 249 11.24 23.46 -25.78
C ALA A 249 10.18 24.56 -25.54
N ASN A 250 9.55 24.60 -24.37
CA ASN A 250 8.61 25.64 -23.91
C ASN A 250 9.20 26.38 -22.70
#